data_AF-A0A0P9PX38-F1
#
_entry.id   AF-A0A0P9PX38-F1
#
_cell.length_a   1.000
_cell.length_b   1.000
_cell.length_c   1.000
_cell.angle_alpha   90.00
_cell.angle_beta   90.00
_cell.angle_gamma   90.00
#
_symmetry.space_group_name_H-M   'P 1'
#
loop_
_entity.id
_entity.type
_entity.pdbx_description
1 polymer ?
#
loop_
_entity_poly.entity_id
_entity_poly.type
_entity_poly.pdbx_seq_one_letter_code
_entity_poly.pdbx_strand_id
1 'polypeptide(L)'
;MQMQAPYLRVCTSLKKIIDLLGLIAAKGQYNIFYDIYTDCVPSLLHYKAVQQERGSEEAINYFSEWLNATLKFCLTYAVLVGNIHRAAKLYSLALHAQLFDADETTELKLQLSSIDASASTTLDEEEKNYNAEEKISFLDLSNDEQKNYFRDTARNMGMDPDDSDNELGRIVARGRQNYDPTDILTDCEHLFVEYRPGGMVANALRMHSAGGMHMLLCVKHKHVHGTGNLLSELYDSSSQGPFQGFKQQHCGNCSDCAPRAPDWKWSLAWQWKERPKHEVFLSKLNHW
;
A
#
# COMPACT_ATOMS: atom_id res chain seq x y z
N MET A 1 -17.01 -16.70 -3.80
CA MET A 1 -16.61 -17.61 -2.70
C MET A 1 -15.08 -17.63 -2.43
N GLN A 2 -14.32 -16.60 -2.83
CA GLN A 2 -12.84 -16.60 -2.80
C GLN A 2 -12.18 -15.69 -1.73
N MET A 3 -12.96 -14.88 -0.98
CA MET A 3 -12.41 -13.89 -0.03
C MET A 3 -12.43 -14.30 1.46
N GLN A 4 -13.00 -15.46 1.83
CA GLN A 4 -13.07 -15.91 3.23
C GLN A 4 -11.73 -16.44 3.76
N ALA A 5 -10.94 -17.13 2.93
CA ALA A 5 -9.68 -17.72 3.37
C ALA A 5 -8.59 -16.69 3.75
N PRO A 6 -8.40 -15.58 3.01
CA PRO A 6 -7.49 -14.50 3.42
C PRO A 6 -7.92 -13.83 4.73
N TYR A 7 -9.22 -13.56 4.91
CA TYR A 7 -9.75 -12.95 6.12
C TYR A 7 -9.51 -13.83 7.36
N LEU A 8 -9.78 -15.14 7.24
CA LEU A 8 -9.52 -16.09 8.32
C LEU A 8 -8.04 -16.14 8.73
N ARG A 9 -7.11 -16.04 7.77
CA ARG A 9 -5.67 -15.97 8.06
C ARG A 9 -5.30 -14.70 8.84
N VAL A 10 -5.91 -13.57 8.51
CA VAL A 10 -5.72 -12.31 9.25
C VAL A 10 -6.25 -12.46 10.69
N CYS A 11 -7.46 -12.97 10.88
CA CYS A 11 -8.02 -13.22 12.22
C CYS A 11 -7.14 -14.17 13.05
N THR A 12 -6.60 -15.22 12.43
CA THR A 12 -5.69 -16.16 13.10
C THR A 12 -4.39 -15.49 13.53
N SER A 13 -3.84 -14.63 12.68
CA SER A 13 -2.62 -13.88 12.97
C SER A 13 -2.85 -12.83 14.06
N LEU A 14 -3.99 -12.15 14.00
CA LEU A 14 -4.41 -11.19 15.02
C LEU A 14 -4.54 -11.85 16.39
N LYS A 15 -5.22 -13.00 16.47
CA LYS A 15 -5.33 -13.76 17.72
C LYS A 15 -3.96 -14.09 18.31
N LYS A 16 -3.01 -14.53 17.47
CA LYS A 16 -1.64 -14.80 17.92
C LYS A 16 -0.96 -13.56 18.50
N ILE A 17 -1.15 -12.39 17.89
CA ILE A 17 -0.60 -11.13 18.40
C ILE A 17 -1.19 -10.81 19.78
N ILE A 18 -2.51 -10.90 19.91
CA ILE A 18 -3.21 -10.65 21.19
C ILE A 18 -2.72 -11.62 22.28
N ASP A 19 -2.66 -12.92 21.97
CA ASP A 19 -2.20 -13.95 22.90
C ASP A 19 -0.73 -13.73 23.32
N LEU A 20 0.14 -13.38 22.36
CA LEU A 20 1.56 -13.10 22.64
C LEU A 20 1.74 -11.86 23.51
N LEU A 21 1.04 -10.78 23.21
CA LEU A 21 1.07 -9.56 24.01
C LEU A 21 0.53 -9.84 25.43
N GLY A 22 -0.55 -10.62 25.56
CA GLY A 22 -1.06 -11.06 26.86
C GLY A 22 -0.05 -11.87 27.68
N LEU A 23 0.68 -12.80 27.04
CA LEU A 23 1.73 -13.57 27.68
C LEU A 23 2.93 -12.72 28.13
N ILE A 24 3.33 -11.73 27.33
CA ILE A 24 4.41 -10.80 27.66
C ILE A 24 4.01 -9.92 28.84
N ALA A 25 2.78 -9.41 28.85
CA ALA A 25 2.23 -8.63 29.96
C ALA A 25 2.18 -9.45 31.26
N ALA A 26 1.75 -10.72 31.19
CA ALA A 26 1.71 -11.62 32.34
C ALA A 26 3.10 -11.92 32.93
N LYS A 27 4.16 -11.83 32.11
CA LYS A 27 5.56 -11.97 32.54
C LYS A 27 6.19 -10.65 33.02
N GLY A 28 5.45 -9.55 33.02
CA GLY A 28 5.95 -8.23 33.42
C GLY A 28 6.98 -7.63 32.45
N GLN A 29 7.07 -8.13 31.22
CA GLN A 29 8.05 -7.68 30.23
C GLN A 29 7.54 -6.48 29.43
N TYR A 30 7.21 -5.38 30.12
CA TYR A 30 6.50 -4.24 29.53
C TYR A 30 7.28 -3.49 28.44
N ASN A 31 8.61 -3.46 28.50
CA ASN A 31 9.43 -2.90 27.41
C ASN A 31 9.23 -3.66 26.09
N ILE A 32 9.25 -4.99 26.14
CA ILE A 32 9.08 -5.85 24.96
C ILE A 32 7.64 -5.74 24.44
N PHE A 33 6.67 -5.67 25.36
CA PHE A 33 5.27 -5.44 25.01
C PHE A 33 5.10 -4.15 24.21
N TYR A 34 5.67 -3.07 24.74
CA TYR A 34 5.61 -1.75 24.15
C TYR A 34 6.24 -1.70 22.76
N ASP A 35 7.46 -2.23 22.60
CA ASP A 35 8.13 -2.25 21.30
C ASP A 35 7.33 -3.04 20.25
N ILE A 36 6.90 -4.26 20.58
CA ILE A 36 6.10 -5.09 19.66
C ILE A 36 4.79 -4.41 19.30
N TYR A 37 4.10 -3.80 20.26
CA TYR A 37 2.85 -3.11 20.00
C TYR A 37 3.05 -1.91 19.09
N THR A 38 4.09 -1.09 19.32
CA THR A 38 4.38 0.08 18.49
C THR A 38 4.65 -0.27 17.02
N ASP A 39 5.22 -1.45 16.76
CA ASP A 39 5.47 -1.93 15.40
C ASP A 39 4.20 -2.49 14.74
N CYS A 40 3.30 -3.08 15.53
CA CYS A 40 2.09 -3.71 15.02
C CYS A 40 0.89 -2.75 14.91
N VAL A 41 0.84 -1.66 15.69
CA VAL A 41 -0.34 -0.80 15.83
C VAL A 41 -0.88 -0.24 14.50
N PRO A 42 -0.06 0.17 13.49
CA PRO A 42 -0.62 0.65 12.22
C PRO A 42 -1.41 -0.46 11.48
N SER A 43 -0.92 -1.70 11.54
CA SER A 43 -1.61 -2.86 10.95
C SER A 43 -2.89 -3.21 11.71
N LEU A 44 -2.90 -3.06 13.04
CA LEU A 44 -4.08 -3.27 13.88
C LEU A 44 -5.18 -2.23 13.59
N LEU A 45 -4.79 -0.96 13.42
CA LEU A 45 -5.73 0.11 13.05
C LEU A 45 -6.31 -0.09 11.65
N HIS A 46 -5.49 -0.54 10.70
CA HIS A 46 -5.98 -0.89 9.37
C HIS A 46 -6.98 -2.06 9.43
N TYR A 47 -6.73 -3.07 10.27
CA TYR A 47 -7.68 -4.16 10.48
C TYR A 47 -9.00 -3.67 11.08
N LYS A 48 -8.99 -2.74 12.05
CA LYS A 48 -10.20 -2.13 12.64
C LYS A 48 -11.11 -1.55 11.56
N ALA A 49 -10.54 -0.82 10.58
CA ALA A 49 -11.29 -0.24 9.48
C ALA A 49 -11.97 -1.31 8.59
N VAL A 50 -11.29 -2.44 8.35
CA VAL A 50 -11.84 -3.54 7.53
C VAL A 50 -12.85 -4.41 8.30
N GLN A 51 -12.69 -4.53 9.63
CA GLN A 51 -13.54 -5.40 10.45
C GLN A 51 -14.98 -4.89 10.58
N GLN A 52 -15.20 -3.56 10.53
CA GLN A 52 -16.54 -2.95 10.55
C GLN A 52 -17.45 -3.46 9.42
N GLU A 53 -16.88 -3.94 8.31
CA GLU A 53 -17.65 -4.46 7.17
C GLU A 53 -17.95 -5.97 7.27
N ARG A 54 -17.31 -6.72 8.19
CA ARG A 54 -17.24 -8.20 8.11
C ARG A 54 -17.28 -8.97 9.44
N GLY A 55 -17.10 -8.31 10.58
CA GLY A 55 -17.09 -8.94 11.90
C GLY A 55 -18.48 -9.11 12.50
N SER A 56 -18.63 -10.01 13.48
CA SER A 56 -19.76 -9.95 14.40
C SER A 56 -19.61 -8.74 15.33
N GLU A 57 -20.72 -8.20 15.80
CA GLU A 57 -20.74 -7.05 16.72
C GLU A 57 -19.90 -7.31 17.98
N GLU A 58 -20.02 -8.52 18.57
CA GLU A 58 -19.23 -8.95 19.71
C GLU A 58 -17.72 -8.93 19.47
N ALA A 59 -17.27 -9.41 18.30
CA ALA A 59 -15.86 -9.44 17.95
C ALA A 59 -15.31 -8.05 17.64
N ILE A 60 -16.14 -7.17 17.08
CA ILE A 60 -15.80 -5.76 16.80
C ILE A 60 -15.63 -4.99 18.11
N ASN A 61 -16.55 -5.19 19.06
CA ASN A 61 -16.51 -4.54 20.37
C ASN A 61 -15.31 -5.02 21.16
N TYR A 62 -15.11 -6.34 21.28
CA TYR A 62 -13.95 -6.91 21.97
C TYR A 62 -12.62 -6.39 21.42
N PHE A 63 -12.44 -6.39 20.10
CA PHE A 63 -11.20 -5.91 19.50
C PHE A 63 -11.00 -4.41 19.70
N SER A 64 -12.07 -3.63 19.61
CA SER A 64 -12.00 -2.18 19.82
C SER A 64 -11.63 -1.83 21.27
N GLU A 65 -12.25 -2.49 22.25
CA GLU A 65 -11.93 -2.31 23.67
C GLU A 65 -10.48 -2.72 23.95
N TRP A 66 -10.05 -3.89 23.46
CA TRP A 66 -8.68 -4.37 23.62
C TRP A 66 -7.67 -3.40 22.99
N LEU A 67 -7.94 -2.92 21.78
CA LEU A 67 -7.06 -2.01 21.06
C LEU A 67 -6.93 -0.68 21.80
N ASN A 68 -8.05 -0.11 22.25
CA ASN A 68 -8.09 1.16 22.98
C ASN A 68 -7.36 1.04 24.33
N ALA A 69 -7.63 -0.01 25.10
CA ALA A 69 -6.97 -0.26 26.38
C ALA A 69 -5.44 -0.45 26.21
N THR A 70 -5.04 -1.22 25.20
CA THR A 70 -3.62 -1.47 24.91
C THR A 70 -2.91 -0.20 24.46
N LEU A 71 -3.56 0.63 23.63
CA LEU A 71 -2.99 1.89 23.18
C LEU A 71 -2.80 2.88 24.34
N LYS A 72 -3.82 3.02 25.21
CA LYS A 72 -3.73 3.84 26.42
C LYS A 72 -2.56 3.37 27.30
N PHE A 73 -2.42 2.06 27.51
CA PHE A 73 -1.29 1.50 28.25
C PHE A 73 0.07 1.87 27.62
N CYS A 74 0.24 1.68 26.32
CA CYS A 74 1.49 1.98 25.62
C CYS A 74 1.82 3.48 25.60
N LEU A 75 0.82 4.36 25.52
CA LEU A 75 1.00 5.81 25.66
C LEU A 75 1.51 6.17 27.05
N THR A 76 0.84 5.69 28.09
CA THR A 76 1.25 5.92 29.48
C THR A 76 2.66 5.38 29.74
N TYR A 77 2.97 4.20 29.21
CA TYR A 77 4.29 3.60 29.33
C TYR A 77 5.37 4.42 28.59
N ALA A 78 5.08 4.92 27.39
CA ALA A 78 5.99 5.75 26.63
C ALA A 78 6.37 7.04 27.38
N VAL A 79 5.38 7.69 28.00
CA VAL A 79 5.61 8.88 28.83
C VAL A 79 6.40 8.52 30.09
N LEU A 80 6.07 7.41 30.75
CA LEU A 80 6.77 6.94 31.95
C LEU A 80 8.26 6.64 31.71
N VAL A 81 8.60 6.13 30.53
CA VAL A 81 9.99 5.86 30.12
C VAL A 81 10.68 7.11 29.54
N GLY A 82 9.97 8.25 29.44
CA GLY A 82 10.50 9.50 28.91
C GLY A 82 10.61 9.56 27.39
N ASN A 83 9.93 8.65 26.66
CA ASN A 83 9.95 8.60 25.20
C ASN A 83 8.76 9.37 24.60
N ILE A 84 8.77 10.69 24.80
CA ILE A 84 7.69 11.60 24.43
C ILE A 84 7.41 11.57 22.91
N HIS A 85 8.46 11.45 22.09
CA HIS A 85 8.31 11.37 20.63
C HIS A 85 7.48 10.15 20.20
N ARG A 86 7.73 8.97 20.79
CA ARG A 86 6.91 7.79 20.48
C ARG A 86 5.49 7.92 21.04
N ALA A 87 5.31 8.57 22.19
CA ALA A 87 3.97 8.87 22.72
C ALA A 87 3.18 9.77 21.75
N ALA A 88 3.79 10.83 21.23
CA ALA A 88 3.20 11.71 20.22
C ALA A 88 2.78 10.94 18.96
N LYS A 89 3.66 10.06 18.45
CA LYS A 89 3.34 9.22 17.29
C LYS A 89 2.17 8.27 17.53
N LEU A 90 2.12 7.60 18.69
CA LEU A 90 1.00 6.74 19.06
C LEU A 90 -0.31 7.53 19.20
N TYR A 91 -0.23 8.75 19.73
CA TYR A 91 -1.38 9.63 19.88
C TYR A 91 -1.90 10.13 18.53
N SER A 92 -1.01 10.56 17.64
CA SER A 92 -1.34 10.91 16.25
C SER A 92 -2.09 9.78 15.54
N LEU A 93 -1.61 8.53 15.68
CA LEU A 93 -2.31 7.36 15.14
C LEU A 93 -3.72 7.18 15.74
N ALA A 94 -3.89 7.43 17.04
CA ALA A 94 -5.18 7.34 17.70
C ALA A 94 -6.16 8.42 17.24
N LEU A 95 -5.67 9.65 17.01
CA LEU A 95 -6.45 10.76 16.43
C LEU A 95 -6.93 10.42 15.01
N HIS A 96 -6.01 9.97 14.14
CA HIS A 96 -6.34 9.59 12.76
C HIS A 96 -7.33 8.42 12.67
N ALA A 97 -7.28 7.50 13.63
CA ALA A 97 -8.19 6.35 13.69
C ALA A 97 -9.47 6.63 14.50
N GLN A 98 -9.64 7.85 15.02
CA GLN A 98 -10.80 8.27 15.84
C GLN A 98 -11.09 7.25 16.97
N LEU A 99 -10.05 6.86 17.70
CA LEU A 99 -10.17 5.80 18.73
C LEU A 99 -10.80 6.27 20.03
N PHE A 100 -10.71 7.57 20.33
CA PHE A 100 -11.12 8.15 21.59
C PHE A 100 -12.16 9.25 21.36
N ASP A 101 -13.15 9.29 22.24
CA ASP A 101 -14.09 10.40 22.31
C ASP A 101 -13.43 11.64 22.95
N ALA A 102 -14.07 12.81 22.85
CA ALA A 102 -13.56 14.06 23.41
C ALA A 102 -13.32 13.98 24.93
N ASP A 103 -14.21 13.28 25.65
CA ASP A 103 -14.10 13.08 27.09
C ASP A 103 -12.93 12.15 27.44
N GLU A 104 -12.79 11.03 26.74
CA GLU A 104 -11.67 10.09 26.93
C GLU A 104 -10.32 10.72 26.61
N THR A 105 -10.29 11.58 25.59
CA THR A 105 -9.09 12.33 25.18
C THR A 105 -8.65 13.30 26.28
N THR A 106 -9.62 14.01 26.87
CA THR A 106 -9.37 14.94 27.97
C THR A 106 -8.85 14.19 29.20
N GLU A 107 -9.47 13.07 29.56
CA GLU A 107 -9.03 12.23 30.67
C GLU A 107 -7.60 11.69 30.44
N LEU A 108 -7.30 11.21 29.23
CA LEU A 108 -5.98 10.70 28.87
C LEU A 108 -4.91 11.79 29.01
N LYS A 109 -5.17 13.01 28.54
CA LYS A 109 -4.23 14.15 28.69
C LYS A 109 -3.99 14.51 30.15
N LEU A 110 -5.03 14.47 30.99
CA LEU A 110 -4.89 14.70 32.43
C LEU A 110 -4.03 13.61 33.08
N GLN A 111 -4.23 12.34 32.72
CA GLN A 111 -3.41 11.24 33.21
C GLN A 111 -1.94 11.38 32.78
N LEU A 112 -1.68 11.69 31.50
CA LEU A 112 -0.31 11.81 30.98
C LEU A 112 0.43 13.04 31.53
N SER A 113 -0.27 14.18 31.69
CA SER A 113 0.32 15.39 32.27
C SER A 113 0.68 15.25 33.75
N SER A 114 0.01 14.35 34.47
CA SER A 114 0.37 14.00 35.85
C SER A 114 1.70 13.24 35.95
N ILE A 115 2.12 12.55 34.87
CA ILE A 115 3.39 11.83 34.79
C ILE A 115 4.49 12.76 34.29
N ASP A 116 4.23 13.48 33.20
CA ASP A 116 5.15 14.47 32.63
C ASP A 116 4.36 15.66 32.07
N ALA A 117 4.62 16.86 32.61
CA ALA A 117 3.95 18.09 32.20
C ALA A 117 4.21 18.46 30.73
N SER A 118 5.32 18.00 30.13
CA SER A 118 5.64 18.23 28.72
C SER A 118 4.83 17.35 27.77
N ALA A 119 4.20 16.28 28.27
CA ALA A 119 3.37 15.39 27.47
C ALA A 119 2.14 16.14 26.93
N SER A 120 1.41 16.90 27.76
CA SER A 120 0.21 17.61 27.30
C SER A 120 0.51 18.62 26.21
N THR A 121 1.61 19.38 26.33
CA THR A 121 2.02 20.35 25.30
C THR A 121 2.30 19.67 23.96
N THR A 122 3.01 18.53 23.99
CA THR A 122 3.31 17.78 22.77
C THR A 122 2.04 17.20 22.13
N LEU A 123 1.11 16.68 22.94
CA LEU A 123 -0.15 16.15 22.42
C LEU A 123 -1.06 17.25 21.86
N ASP A 124 -1.06 18.45 22.47
CA ASP A 124 -1.79 19.61 21.95
C ASP A 124 -1.20 20.12 20.63
N GLU A 125 0.12 20.00 20.43
CA GLU A 125 0.77 20.29 19.15
C GLU A 125 0.35 19.29 18.07
N GLU A 126 0.29 18.00 18.39
CA GLU A 126 -0.22 16.97 17.47
C GLU A 126 -1.67 17.20 17.07
N GLU A 127 -2.54 17.64 17.99
CA GLU A 127 -3.92 18.02 17.66
C GLU A 127 -4.02 19.26 16.77
N LYS A 128 -3.16 20.26 16.98
CA LYS A 128 -3.13 21.44 16.10
C LYS A 128 -2.63 21.10 14.71
N ASN A 129 -1.70 20.14 14.62
CA ASN A 129 -1.16 19.63 13.36
C ASN A 129 -2.08 18.59 12.70
N TYR A 130 -3.07 18.07 13.45
CA TYR A 130 -4.06 17.14 12.94
C TYR A 130 -5.03 17.85 12.00
N ASN A 131 -4.80 17.70 10.70
CA ASN A 131 -5.79 18.00 9.68
C ASN A 131 -6.65 16.76 9.44
N ALA A 132 -7.94 16.84 9.82
CA ALA A 132 -8.93 15.79 9.59
C ALA A 132 -9.24 15.56 8.09
N GLU A 133 -8.85 16.50 7.24
CA GLU A 133 -8.97 16.49 5.79
C GLU A 133 -7.54 16.38 5.25
N GLU A 134 -7.11 15.26 4.68
CA GLU A 134 -7.64 14.69 3.45
C GLU A 134 -7.22 13.21 3.42
N LYS A 135 -8.16 12.26 3.47
CA LYS A 135 -7.87 10.88 3.04
C LYS A 135 -7.71 10.91 1.53
N ILE A 136 -6.59 11.46 1.04
CA ILE A 136 -6.25 11.39 -0.37
C ILE A 136 -6.15 9.90 -0.68
N SER A 137 -7.07 9.41 -1.51
CA SER A 137 -7.00 8.03 -1.96
C SER A 137 -5.65 7.84 -2.61
N PHE A 138 -5.02 6.68 -2.41
CA PHE A 138 -3.80 6.37 -3.14
C PHE A 138 -3.99 6.52 -4.66
N LEU A 139 -5.23 6.32 -5.15
CA LEU A 139 -5.60 6.50 -6.56
C LEU A 139 -5.64 7.96 -7.02
N ASP A 140 -5.82 8.90 -6.10
CA ASP A 140 -5.93 10.34 -6.38
C ASP A 140 -4.56 11.03 -6.36
N LEU A 141 -3.55 10.38 -5.78
CA LEU A 141 -2.15 10.82 -5.85
C LEU A 141 -1.66 10.82 -7.31
N SER A 142 -0.73 11.72 -7.63
CA SER A 142 -0.04 11.70 -8.92
C SER A 142 0.81 10.42 -9.07
N ASN A 143 1.10 10.02 -10.31
CA ASN A 143 1.94 8.84 -10.56
C ASN A 143 3.32 8.96 -9.89
N ASP A 144 3.88 10.18 -9.78
CA ASP A 144 5.19 10.40 -9.17
C ASP A 144 5.14 10.28 -7.64
N GLU A 145 4.08 10.76 -7.00
CA GLU A 145 3.83 10.54 -5.57
C GLU A 145 3.64 9.04 -5.26
N GLN A 146 2.86 8.33 -6.07
CA GLN A 146 2.68 6.88 -5.94
C GLN A 146 4.01 6.13 -6.12
N LYS A 147 4.84 6.51 -7.10
CA LYS A 147 6.19 5.94 -7.29
C LYS A 147 7.11 6.22 -6.10
N ASN A 148 7.04 7.42 -5.52
CA ASN A 148 7.82 7.78 -4.32
C ASN A 148 7.39 6.96 -3.10
N TYR A 149 6.09 6.76 -2.90
CA TYR A 149 5.57 5.87 -1.85
C TYR A 149 6.17 4.46 -1.95
N PHE A 150 6.23 3.88 -3.16
CA PHE A 150 6.83 2.55 -3.33
C PHE A 150 8.34 2.54 -3.09
N ARG A 151 9.07 3.59 -3.51
CA ARG A 151 10.50 3.74 -3.24
C ARG A 151 10.78 3.74 -1.73
N ASP A 152 10.07 4.58 -0.98
CA ASP A 152 10.31 4.78 0.44
C ASP A 152 9.89 3.54 1.25
N THR A 153 8.77 2.91 0.87
CA THR A 153 8.33 1.63 1.44
C THR A 153 9.35 0.52 1.20
N ALA A 154 9.89 0.42 -0.02
CA ALA A 154 10.87 -0.59 -0.38
C ALA A 154 12.18 -0.42 0.40
N ARG A 155 12.66 0.81 0.56
CA ARG A 155 13.83 1.13 1.40
C ARG A 155 13.66 0.66 2.84
N ASN A 156 12.51 0.95 3.43
CA ASN A 156 12.21 0.54 4.81
C ASN A 156 12.15 -1.00 4.96
N MET A 157 11.90 -1.72 3.88
CA MET A 157 11.93 -3.19 3.83
C MET A 157 13.29 -3.78 3.43
N GLY A 158 14.34 -2.96 3.30
CA GLY A 158 15.67 -3.42 2.88
C GLY A 158 15.78 -3.75 1.38
N MET A 159 14.86 -3.26 0.56
CA MET A 159 14.82 -3.43 -0.90
C MET A 159 15.08 -2.10 -1.61
N ASP A 160 16.19 -1.41 -1.29
CA ASP A 160 16.45 -0.06 -1.82
C ASP A 160 16.58 -0.06 -3.35
N PRO A 161 15.68 0.58 -4.11
CA PRO A 161 15.75 0.62 -5.58
C PRO A 161 16.89 1.47 -6.12
N ASP A 162 17.51 2.31 -5.29
CA ASP A 162 18.59 3.19 -5.71
C ASP A 162 19.98 2.58 -5.40
N ASP A 163 20.01 1.39 -4.77
CA ASP A 163 21.22 0.58 -4.56
C ASP A 163 21.33 -0.50 -5.67
N SER A 164 22.36 -0.38 -6.52
CA SER A 164 22.58 -1.30 -7.64
C SER A 164 22.96 -2.71 -7.23
N ASP A 165 23.51 -2.88 -6.02
CA ASP A 165 23.92 -4.18 -5.48
C ASP A 165 22.76 -4.89 -4.77
N ASN A 166 21.67 -4.15 -4.48
CA ASN A 166 20.45 -4.72 -3.89
C ASN A 166 19.61 -5.45 -4.94
N GLU A 167 19.69 -6.78 -4.96
CA GLU A 167 18.99 -7.61 -5.94
C GLU A 167 17.46 -7.39 -5.95
N LEU A 168 16.83 -7.29 -4.79
CA LEU A 168 15.40 -7.03 -4.67
C LEU A 168 15.07 -5.57 -5.04
N GLY A 169 15.95 -4.64 -4.71
CA GLY A 169 15.92 -3.25 -5.11
C GLY A 169 15.85 -3.07 -6.62
N ARG A 170 16.62 -3.85 -7.39
CA ARG A 170 16.55 -3.82 -8.87
C ARG A 170 15.17 -4.17 -9.42
N ILE A 171 14.43 -5.07 -8.76
CA ILE A 171 13.05 -5.41 -9.16
C ILE A 171 12.12 -4.21 -8.92
N VAL A 172 12.29 -3.52 -7.79
CA VAL A 172 11.54 -2.29 -7.47
C VAL A 172 11.87 -1.18 -8.45
N ALA A 173 13.15 -0.99 -8.77
CA ALA A 173 13.62 0.00 -9.74
C ALA A 173 12.98 -0.23 -11.12
N ARG A 174 12.96 -1.48 -11.59
CA ARG A 174 12.27 -1.86 -12.84
C ARG A 174 10.76 -1.63 -12.75
N GLY A 175 10.14 -2.01 -11.64
CA GLY A 175 8.71 -1.79 -11.44
C GLY A 175 8.33 -0.32 -11.49
N ARG A 176 9.17 0.58 -10.97
CA ARG A 176 8.98 2.03 -11.05
C ARG A 176 9.04 2.54 -12.50
N GLN A 177 9.92 1.99 -13.32
CA GLN A 177 10.01 2.33 -14.75
C GLN A 177 8.78 1.82 -15.54
N ASN A 178 8.26 0.65 -15.17
CA ASN A 178 7.04 0.10 -15.78
C ASN A 178 5.74 0.70 -15.21
N TYR A 179 5.80 1.54 -14.19
CA TYR A 179 4.61 2.00 -13.45
C TYR A 179 3.65 2.83 -14.31
N ASP A 180 4.23 3.72 -15.12
CA ASP A 180 3.50 4.70 -15.91
C ASP A 180 3.77 4.45 -17.40
N PRO A 181 2.84 3.82 -18.13
CA PRO A 181 3.00 3.48 -19.53
C PRO A 181 2.47 4.60 -20.45
N THR A 182 2.33 5.84 -19.96
CA THR A 182 1.78 6.97 -20.75
C THR A 182 2.46 7.11 -22.11
N ASP A 183 3.80 7.02 -22.15
CA ASP A 183 4.58 7.17 -23.38
C ASP A 183 4.28 6.08 -24.43
N ILE A 184 3.75 4.93 -24.00
CA ILE A 184 3.35 3.83 -24.88
C ILE A 184 1.87 3.99 -25.28
N LEU A 185 1.01 4.26 -24.30
CA LEU A 185 -0.45 4.25 -24.49
C LEU A 185 -0.98 5.48 -25.22
N THR A 186 -0.18 6.55 -25.31
CA THR A 186 -0.54 7.75 -26.08
C THR A 186 -0.50 7.49 -27.58
N ASP A 187 0.35 6.57 -28.05
CA ASP A 187 0.54 6.30 -29.48
C ASP A 187 -0.73 5.74 -30.15
N CYS A 188 -1.61 5.06 -29.41
CA CYS A 188 -2.91 4.59 -29.92
C CYS A 188 -3.91 4.28 -28.81
N GLU A 189 -5.15 4.72 -28.96
CA GLU A 189 -6.25 4.51 -28.00
C GLU A 189 -6.65 3.04 -27.83
N HIS A 190 -6.26 2.19 -28.79
CA HIS A 190 -6.49 0.76 -28.74
C HIS A 190 -5.39 -0.01 -27.98
N LEU A 191 -4.35 0.67 -27.52
CA LEU A 191 -3.33 0.06 -26.66
C LEU A 191 -3.81 -0.04 -25.21
N PHE A 192 -3.45 -1.14 -24.57
CA PHE A 192 -3.70 -1.39 -23.15
C PHE A 192 -2.57 -2.22 -22.54
N VAL A 193 -2.22 -1.93 -21.30
CA VAL A 193 -1.29 -2.75 -20.51
C VAL A 193 -2.07 -3.54 -19.47
N GLU A 194 -1.96 -4.87 -19.50
CA GLU A 194 -2.41 -5.71 -18.39
C GLU A 194 -1.23 -6.05 -17.50
N TYR A 195 -1.22 -5.44 -16.32
CA TYR A 195 -0.23 -5.74 -15.29
C TYR A 195 -0.51 -7.09 -14.66
N ARG A 196 0.51 -7.95 -14.66
CA ARG A 196 0.51 -9.23 -13.93
C ARG A 196 1.64 -9.22 -12.91
N PRO A 197 1.46 -8.54 -11.76
CA PRO A 197 2.45 -8.53 -10.70
C PRO A 197 2.76 -9.96 -10.24
N GLY A 198 4.01 -10.24 -9.93
CA GLY A 198 4.43 -11.58 -9.55
C GLY A 198 5.73 -11.61 -8.75
N GLY A 199 5.83 -12.60 -7.86
CA GLY A 199 7.00 -12.80 -7.00
C GLY A 199 6.91 -12.05 -5.65
N MET A 200 7.96 -12.22 -4.84
CA MET A 200 7.99 -11.75 -3.45
C MET A 200 7.87 -10.22 -3.35
N VAL A 201 8.62 -9.48 -4.17
CA VAL A 201 8.63 -8.01 -4.17
C VAL A 201 7.25 -7.43 -4.49
N ALA A 202 6.60 -7.97 -5.53
CA ALA A 202 5.28 -7.54 -5.94
C ALA A 202 4.22 -7.77 -4.85
N ASN A 203 4.29 -8.92 -4.17
CA ASN A 203 3.40 -9.24 -3.06
C ASN A 203 3.66 -8.39 -1.82
N ALA A 204 4.93 -8.14 -1.49
CA ALA A 204 5.33 -7.36 -0.32
C ALA A 204 4.91 -5.90 -0.45
N LEU A 205 5.16 -5.29 -1.60
CA LEU A 205 4.83 -3.88 -1.85
C LEU A 205 3.39 -3.67 -2.34
N ARG A 206 2.72 -4.73 -2.81
CA ARG A 206 1.46 -4.63 -3.56
C ARG A 206 1.55 -3.69 -4.77
N MET A 207 2.73 -3.63 -5.38
CA MET A 207 3.00 -2.78 -6.53
C MET A 207 2.58 -3.52 -7.81
N HIS A 208 1.62 -2.97 -8.55
CA HIS A 208 1.03 -3.62 -9.72
C HIS A 208 2.04 -3.85 -10.86
N SER A 209 3.02 -2.95 -11.01
CA SER A 209 4.05 -3.02 -12.04
C SER A 209 5.34 -3.72 -11.58
N ALA A 210 5.37 -4.32 -10.40
CA ALA A 210 6.53 -5.05 -9.91
C ALA A 210 6.47 -6.53 -10.30
N GLY A 211 7.55 -7.02 -10.91
CA GLY A 211 7.73 -8.44 -11.24
C GLY A 211 6.65 -9.03 -12.16
N GLY A 212 6.68 -10.36 -12.32
CA GLY A 212 5.74 -11.08 -13.17
C GLY A 212 5.88 -10.77 -14.68
N MET A 213 4.83 -11.07 -15.45
CA MET A 213 4.83 -10.98 -16.92
C MET A 213 3.76 -9.99 -17.38
N HIS A 214 4.11 -8.72 -17.49
CA HIS A 214 3.21 -7.68 -17.96
C HIS A 214 2.91 -7.86 -19.45
N MET A 215 1.69 -7.57 -19.87
CA MET A 215 1.26 -7.75 -21.25
C MET A 215 0.91 -6.41 -21.89
N LEU A 216 1.48 -6.14 -23.06
CA LEU A 216 1.04 -5.08 -23.95
C LEU A 216 0.08 -5.65 -24.99
N LEU A 217 -1.05 -4.97 -25.15
CA LEU A 217 -2.22 -5.47 -25.88
C LEU A 217 -2.72 -4.41 -26.86
N CYS A 218 -3.13 -4.84 -28.05
CA CYS A 218 -4.07 -4.09 -28.87
C CYS A 218 -5.48 -4.65 -28.63
N VAL A 219 -6.35 -3.90 -27.96
CA VAL A 219 -7.70 -4.37 -27.64
C VAL A 219 -8.61 -4.48 -28.86
N LYS A 220 -8.29 -3.80 -29.96
CA LYS A 220 -9.05 -3.88 -31.22
C LYS A 220 -8.69 -5.13 -32.02
N HIS A 221 -7.40 -5.33 -32.33
CA HIS A 221 -6.93 -6.44 -33.18
C HIS A 221 -6.50 -7.69 -32.41
N LYS A 222 -6.52 -7.64 -31.07
CA LYS A 222 -6.20 -8.76 -30.18
C LYS A 222 -4.74 -9.24 -30.27
N HIS A 223 -3.83 -8.37 -30.70
CA HIS A 223 -2.39 -8.61 -30.60
C HIS A 223 -1.93 -8.51 -29.14
N VAL A 224 -1.02 -9.39 -28.73
CA VAL A 224 -0.55 -9.53 -27.35
C VAL A 224 0.93 -9.86 -27.34
N HIS A 225 1.75 -9.08 -26.62
CA HIS A 225 3.10 -9.48 -26.24
C HIS A 225 3.27 -9.38 -24.73
N GLY A 226 4.03 -10.32 -24.15
CA GLY A 226 4.38 -10.33 -22.74
C GLY A 226 5.85 -10.02 -22.51
N THR A 227 6.17 -9.37 -21.39
CA THR A 227 7.54 -9.17 -20.93
C THR A 227 7.64 -9.30 -19.42
N GLY A 228 8.72 -9.92 -18.94
CA GLY A 228 9.17 -9.80 -17.55
C GLY A 228 10.17 -8.66 -17.32
N ASN A 229 10.45 -7.89 -18.38
CA ASN A 229 11.39 -6.77 -18.38
C ASN A 229 10.65 -5.43 -18.57
N LEU A 230 11.31 -4.44 -19.19
CA LEU A 230 10.74 -3.12 -19.42
C LEU A 230 9.64 -3.13 -20.50
N LEU A 231 8.54 -2.44 -20.24
CA LEU A 231 7.45 -2.23 -21.20
C LEU A 231 7.90 -1.37 -22.39
N SER A 232 8.79 -0.40 -22.14
CA SER A 232 9.37 0.44 -23.20
C SER A 232 10.16 -0.39 -24.21
N GLU A 233 10.99 -1.33 -23.72
CA GLU A 233 11.74 -2.27 -24.58
C GLU A 233 10.81 -3.23 -25.33
N LEU A 234 9.71 -3.67 -24.71
CA LEU A 234 8.71 -4.51 -25.38
C LEU A 234 7.99 -3.74 -26.50
N TYR A 235 7.72 -2.46 -26.27
CA TYR A 235 7.00 -1.61 -27.21
C TYR A 235 7.87 -1.23 -28.39
N ASP A 236 9.04 -0.65 -28.12
CA ASP A 236 9.95 -0.09 -29.12
C ASP A 236 11.37 -0.58 -28.83
N SER A 237 11.69 -1.79 -29.30
CA SER A 237 13.04 -2.34 -29.16
C SER A 237 13.97 -1.70 -30.19
N SER A 238 14.87 -0.84 -29.72
CA SER A 238 15.98 -0.31 -30.52
C SER A 238 17.09 -1.34 -30.80
N SER A 239 17.02 -2.51 -30.16
CA SER A 239 17.99 -3.57 -30.29
C SER A 239 17.85 -4.27 -31.64
N GLN A 240 18.94 -4.29 -32.40
CA GLN A 240 19.11 -5.04 -33.66
C GLN A 240 19.15 -6.56 -33.44
N GLY A 241 18.21 -7.09 -32.66
CA GLY A 241 17.95 -8.51 -32.55
C GLY A 241 16.92 -8.97 -33.60
N PRO A 242 16.71 -10.28 -33.76
CA PRO A 242 15.77 -10.83 -34.74
C PRO A 242 14.29 -10.54 -34.41
N PHE A 243 13.99 -9.99 -33.23
CA PHE A 243 12.64 -9.71 -32.76
C PHE A 243 12.37 -8.21 -32.79
N GLN A 244 11.39 -7.81 -33.60
CA GLN A 244 10.89 -6.45 -33.68
C GLN A 244 10.01 -6.13 -32.45
N GLY A 245 9.99 -4.89 -31.98
CA GLY A 245 9.09 -4.46 -30.89
C GLY A 245 7.62 -4.52 -31.30
N PHE A 246 6.71 -4.44 -30.32
CA PHE A 246 5.27 -4.45 -30.56
C PHE A 246 4.85 -3.35 -31.56
N LYS A 247 5.48 -2.17 -31.46
CA LYS A 247 5.23 -1.03 -32.33
C LYS A 247 5.51 -1.36 -33.80
N GLN A 248 6.67 -1.94 -34.09
CA GLN A 248 7.08 -2.29 -35.45
C GLN A 248 6.22 -3.40 -36.03
N GLN A 249 5.85 -4.39 -35.21
CA GLN A 249 5.06 -5.54 -35.67
C GLN A 249 3.59 -5.21 -35.91
N HIS A 250 2.99 -4.33 -35.09
CA HIS A 250 1.54 -4.18 -35.04
C HIS A 250 1.04 -2.75 -35.20
N CYS A 251 1.84 -1.73 -34.89
CA CYS A 251 1.38 -0.33 -34.91
C CYS A 251 1.85 0.43 -36.15
N GLY A 252 3.09 0.23 -36.62
CA GLY A 252 3.74 1.07 -37.63
C GLY A 252 2.96 1.25 -38.94
N ASN A 253 2.19 0.24 -39.35
CA ASN A 253 1.35 0.26 -40.56
C ASN A 253 -0.15 0.02 -40.25
N CYS A 254 -0.58 0.21 -39.01
CA CYS A 254 -1.96 -0.05 -38.61
C CYS A 254 -2.89 1.05 -39.13
N SER A 255 -3.85 0.72 -40.01
CA SER A 255 -4.84 1.65 -40.55
C SER A 255 -5.85 2.15 -39.51
N ASP A 256 -5.95 1.45 -38.39
CA ASP A 256 -6.85 1.75 -37.28
C ASP A 256 -6.13 2.45 -36.12
N CYS A 257 -4.88 2.85 -36.31
CA CYS A 257 -4.12 3.58 -35.30
C CYS A 257 -4.77 4.95 -35.06
N ALA A 258 -5.16 5.21 -33.82
CA ALA A 258 -5.78 6.47 -33.41
C ALA A 258 -5.09 6.97 -32.13
N PRO A 259 -4.10 7.87 -32.25
CA PRO A 259 -3.39 8.41 -31.08
C PRO A 259 -4.34 9.08 -30.08
N ARG A 260 -4.01 8.98 -28.79
CA ARG A 260 -4.74 9.71 -27.75
C ARG A 260 -4.42 11.21 -27.82
N ALA A 261 -5.24 12.01 -27.15
CA ALA A 261 -4.98 13.45 -27.05
C ALA A 261 -3.61 13.73 -26.39
N PRO A 262 -2.86 14.76 -26.80
CA PRO A 262 -1.51 15.03 -26.28
C PRO A 262 -1.44 15.30 -24.77
N ASP A 263 -2.54 15.77 -24.20
CA ASP A 263 -2.71 16.05 -22.77
C ASP A 263 -3.20 14.83 -21.97
N TRP A 264 -3.54 13.73 -22.65
CA TRP A 264 -3.94 12.50 -22.00
C TRP A 264 -2.76 11.91 -21.23
N LYS A 265 -3.03 11.48 -19.99
CA LYS A 265 -2.07 10.77 -19.15
C LYS A 265 -2.70 9.52 -18.57
N TRP A 266 -1.90 8.48 -18.46
CA TRP A 266 -2.28 7.29 -17.71
C TRP A 266 -2.31 7.63 -16.22
N SER A 267 -3.27 7.04 -15.50
CA SER A 267 -3.28 7.00 -14.04
C SER A 267 -3.76 5.65 -13.55
N LEU A 268 -3.38 5.28 -12.33
CA LEU A 268 -3.86 4.04 -11.71
C LEU A 268 -5.39 4.04 -11.59
N ALA A 269 -6.00 5.20 -11.31
CA ALA A 269 -7.44 5.38 -11.30
C ALA A 269 -8.08 5.11 -12.68
N TRP A 270 -7.45 5.56 -13.76
CA TRP A 270 -7.88 5.24 -15.13
C TRP A 270 -7.79 3.73 -15.38
N GLN A 271 -6.66 3.09 -15.03
CA GLN A 271 -6.47 1.65 -15.20
C GLN A 271 -7.57 0.84 -14.53
N TRP A 272 -7.95 1.20 -13.31
CA TRP A 272 -9.01 0.52 -12.54
C TRP A 272 -10.39 0.67 -13.18
N LYS A 273 -10.68 1.83 -13.79
CA LYS A 273 -11.94 2.08 -14.51
C LYS A 273 -11.96 1.40 -15.88
N GLU A 274 -10.81 1.29 -16.54
CA GLU A 274 -10.70 0.79 -17.90
C GLU A 274 -10.64 -0.74 -17.96
N ARG A 275 -9.89 -1.39 -17.07
CA ARG A 275 -9.66 -2.84 -17.07
C ARG A 275 -10.96 -3.67 -17.16
N PRO A 276 -12.04 -3.39 -16.39
CA PRO A 276 -13.27 -4.19 -16.46
C PRO A 276 -13.94 -4.18 -17.84
N LYS A 277 -13.72 -3.14 -18.67
CA LYS A 277 -14.26 -3.08 -20.03
C LYS A 277 -13.65 -4.14 -20.94
N HIS A 278 -12.47 -4.65 -20.58
CA HIS A 278 -11.70 -5.61 -21.37
C HIS A 278 -11.72 -7.03 -20.78
N GLU A 279 -12.46 -7.26 -19.68
CA GLU A 279 -12.47 -8.53 -18.90
C GLU A 279 -12.71 -9.77 -19.78
N VAL A 280 -13.62 -9.69 -20.76
CA VAL A 280 -13.92 -10.80 -21.68
C VAL A 280 -12.71 -11.19 -22.53
N PHE A 281 -11.90 -10.21 -22.94
CA PHE A 281 -10.66 -10.50 -23.67
C PHE A 281 -9.56 -10.95 -22.71
N LEU A 282 -9.38 -10.26 -21.58
CA LEU A 282 -8.33 -10.54 -20.61
C LEU A 282 -8.45 -11.94 -19.99
N SER A 283 -9.68 -12.39 -19.70
CA SER A 283 -9.94 -13.74 -19.16
C SER A 283 -9.45 -14.87 -20.06
N LYS A 284 -9.43 -14.67 -21.40
CA LYS A 284 -8.89 -15.65 -22.36
C LYS A 284 -7.38 -15.79 -22.26
N LEU A 285 -6.70 -14.76 -21.75
CA LEU A 285 -5.25 -14.74 -21.59
C LEU A 285 -4.80 -15.43 -20.29
N ASN A 286 -5.71 -15.78 -19.38
CA ASN A 286 -5.35 -16.41 -18.09
C ASN A 286 -4.85 -17.87 -18.23
N HIS A 287 -4.86 -18.42 -19.44
CA HIS A 287 -4.34 -19.76 -19.76
C HIS A 287 -2.98 -19.74 -20.47
N TRP A 288 -2.38 -18.55 -20.59
CA TRP A 288 -1.01 -18.30 -21.07
C TRP A 288 -0.14 -17.88 -19.90
#